data_AF-A0A3M8DPT8-F1
#
_entry.id   AF-A0A3M8DPT8-F1
#
_cell.length_a   1.000
_cell.length_b   1.000
_cell.length_c   1.000
_cell.angle_alpha   90.00
_cell.angle_beta   90.00
_cell.angle_gamma   90.00
#
_symmetry.space_group_name_H-M   'P 1'
#
loop_
_entity.id
_entity.type
_entity.pdbx_description
1 polymer ?
#
loop_
_entity_poly.entity_id
_entity_poly.type
_entity_poly.pdbx_seq_one_letter_code
_entity_poly.pdbx_strand_id
1 'polypeptide(L)'
;MEKTELVTRVEYLSDVVQENVIRIAEDAYSSIKIDNLFRYLDEENNVMYCASGSDEDFCVSVSDYRPELNVSALGLLINRFGEPHSLNVKESSLDPGLHIFYITWKRVIH
;
A
#
# COMPACT_ATOMS: atom_id res chain seq x y z
N MET A 1 -13.13 -35.00 -17.88
CA MET A 1 -13.24 -33.78 -17.05
C MET A 1 -11.83 -33.38 -16.68
N GLU A 2 -11.25 -32.44 -17.40
CA GLU A 2 -9.98 -31.84 -17.01
C GLU A 2 -10.23 -30.90 -15.84
N LYS A 3 -9.51 -31.11 -14.74
CA LYS A 3 -9.47 -30.15 -13.63
C LYS A 3 -8.63 -28.97 -14.11
N THR A 4 -9.27 -27.84 -14.38
CA THR A 4 -8.57 -26.57 -14.56
C THR A 4 -8.01 -26.18 -13.19
N GLU A 5 -6.73 -26.45 -12.97
CA GLU A 5 -6.00 -25.87 -11.84
C GLU A 5 -5.93 -24.36 -12.08
N LEU A 6 -6.66 -23.61 -11.24
CA LEU A 6 -6.44 -22.17 -11.08
C LEU A 6 -5.05 -22.00 -10.46
N VAL A 7 -4.05 -21.86 -11.31
CA VAL A 7 -2.72 -21.40 -10.90
C VAL A 7 -2.85 -19.92 -10.61
N THR A 8 -3.15 -19.56 -9.37
CA THR A 8 -3.03 -18.18 -8.87
C THR A 8 -1.54 -17.85 -8.80
N ARG A 9 -0.98 -17.35 -9.90
CA ARG A 9 0.33 -16.72 -9.88
C ARG A 9 0.17 -15.41 -9.13
N VAL A 10 0.72 -15.33 -7.93
CA VAL A 10 0.92 -14.05 -7.24
C VAL A 10 1.86 -13.23 -8.10
N GLU A 11 1.33 -12.18 -8.74
CA GLU A 11 2.14 -11.18 -9.42
C GLU A 11 2.81 -10.31 -8.36
N TYR A 12 4.13 -10.19 -8.44
CA TYR A 12 4.91 -9.30 -7.59
C TYR A 12 5.10 -7.96 -8.30
N LEU A 13 5.19 -6.88 -7.51
CA LEU A 13 5.54 -5.57 -8.03
C LEU A 13 6.91 -5.60 -8.72
N SER A 14 7.05 -4.86 -9.83
CA SER A 14 8.36 -4.63 -10.45
C SER A 14 9.27 -3.82 -9.52
N ASP A 15 10.59 -3.97 -9.65
CA ASP A 15 11.56 -3.27 -8.81
C ASP A 15 11.34 -1.75 -8.80
N VAL A 16 11.03 -1.16 -9.97
CA VAL A 16 10.72 0.27 -10.10
C VAL A 16 9.49 0.68 -9.29
N VAL A 17 8.45 -0.16 -9.28
CA VAL A 17 7.23 0.12 -8.50
C VAL A 17 7.53 -0.02 -7.01
N GLN A 18 8.28 -1.05 -6.61
CA GLN A 18 8.70 -1.24 -5.21
C GLN A 18 9.49 -0.03 -4.70
N GLU A 19 10.49 0.43 -5.46
CA GLU A 19 11.30 1.60 -5.12
C GLU A 19 10.44 2.86 -4.97
N ASN A 20 9.49 3.09 -5.87
CA ASN A 20 8.59 4.24 -5.78
C ASN A 20 7.67 4.17 -4.56
N VAL A 21 7.11 2.99 -4.26
CA VAL A 21 6.25 2.78 -3.08
C VAL A 21 7.03 3.04 -1.78
N ILE A 22 8.25 2.51 -1.68
CA ILE A 22 9.12 2.76 -0.52
C ILE A 22 9.45 4.24 -0.41
N ARG A 23 9.84 4.89 -1.51
CA ARG A 23 10.21 6.31 -1.52
C ARG A 23 9.06 7.20 -1.05
N ILE A 24 7.84 7.05 -1.59
CA ILE A 24 6.71 7.88 -1.15
C ILE A 24 6.36 7.64 0.33
N ALA A 25 6.53 6.41 0.80
CA ALA A 25 6.29 6.04 2.19
C ALA A 25 7.34 6.69 3.12
N GLU A 26 8.60 6.72 2.71
CA GLU A 26 9.69 7.39 3.45
C GLU A 26 9.56 8.92 3.43
N ASP A 27 9.17 9.49 2.29
CA ASP A 27 8.90 10.93 2.15
C ASP A 27 7.76 11.33 3.11
N ALA A 28 6.70 10.52 3.18
CA ALA A 28 5.60 10.70 4.12
C ALA A 28 6.02 10.50 5.58
N TYR A 29 6.78 9.43 5.87
CA TYR A 29 7.25 9.11 7.22
C TYR A 29 8.21 10.15 7.77
N SER A 30 9.05 10.78 6.93
CA SER A 30 10.02 11.81 7.34
C SER A 30 9.41 13.22 7.46
N SER A 31 8.23 13.45 6.88
CA SER A 31 7.55 14.74 6.98
C SER A 31 7.02 14.98 8.40
N ILE A 32 7.39 16.11 9.02
CA ILE A 32 6.83 16.61 10.30
C ILE A 32 5.63 17.54 10.03
N LYS A 33 4.93 17.36 8.89
CA LYS A 33 3.82 18.24 8.52
C LYS A 33 2.56 17.41 8.31
N ILE A 34 1.56 17.74 9.12
CA ILE A 34 0.30 17.02 9.33
C ILE A 34 -0.53 16.76 8.06
N ASP A 35 -0.20 17.35 6.90
CA ASP A 35 -1.09 17.31 5.71
C ASP A 35 -0.40 17.02 4.37
N ASN A 36 0.85 16.55 4.36
CA ASN A 36 1.48 16.20 3.08
C ASN A 36 1.01 14.81 2.62
N LEU A 37 0.21 14.80 1.55
CA LEU A 37 -0.24 13.59 0.88
C LEU A 37 0.65 13.30 -0.34
N PHE A 38 1.39 12.20 -0.27
CA PHE A 38 2.23 11.69 -1.34
C PHE A 38 1.48 10.61 -2.11
N ARG A 39 1.61 10.61 -3.44
CA ARG A 39 0.88 9.68 -4.31
C ARG A 39 1.78 9.13 -5.40
N TYR A 40 1.54 7.88 -5.76
CA TYR A 40 2.14 7.22 -6.92
C TYR A 40 1.08 6.39 -7.62
N LEU A 41 0.94 6.58 -8.94
CA LEU A 41 0.07 5.79 -9.80
C LEU A 41 0.94 4.83 -10.60
N ASP A 42 0.73 3.54 -10.40
CA ASP A 42 1.24 2.51 -11.32
C ASP A 42 0.23 2.36 -12.47
N GLU A 43 0.51 3.02 -13.59
CA GLU A 43 -0.37 3.03 -14.77
C GLU A 43 -0.49 1.67 -15.45
N GLU A 44 0.57 0.84 -15.40
CA GLU A 44 0.58 -0.49 -15.99
C GLU A 44 -0.42 -1.40 -15.28
N ASN A 45 -0.46 -1.25 -13.95
CA ASN A 45 -1.26 -2.07 -13.06
C ASN A 45 -2.59 -1.41 -12.63
N ASN A 46 -2.79 -0.14 -12.98
CA ASN A 46 -3.91 0.69 -12.52
C ASN A 46 -4.06 0.69 -10.98
N VAL A 47 -2.94 0.84 -10.27
CA VAL A 47 -2.87 0.83 -8.80
C VAL A 47 -2.44 2.18 -8.28
N MET A 48 -3.17 2.70 -7.30
CA MET A 48 -2.85 3.96 -6.63
C MET A 48 -2.30 3.69 -5.24
N TYR A 49 -1.10 4.20 -4.98
CA TYR A 49 -0.46 4.21 -3.68
C TYR A 49 -0.49 5.63 -3.12
N CYS A 50 -0.96 5.80 -1.90
CA CYS A 50 -0.95 7.06 -1.19
C CYS A 50 -0.27 6.89 0.16
N ALA A 51 0.54 7.86 0.57
CA ALA A 51 1.17 7.88 1.88
C ALA A 51 1.00 9.27 2.52
N SER A 52 0.75 9.29 3.81
CA SER A 52 0.60 10.51 4.59
C SER A 52 1.06 10.28 6.03
N GLY A 53 1.64 11.29 6.65
CA GLY A 53 2.09 11.24 8.04
C GLY A 53 1.64 12.47 8.82
N SER A 54 1.37 12.27 10.11
CA SER A 54 1.23 13.29 11.13
C SER A 54 2.35 13.11 12.16
N ASP A 55 2.30 13.87 13.27
CA ASP A 55 3.25 13.69 14.37
C ASP A 55 3.08 12.31 15.04
N GLU A 56 1.85 11.84 15.19
CA GLU A 56 1.57 10.60 15.93
C GLU A 56 1.42 9.37 15.03
N ASP A 57 0.98 9.56 13.78
CA ASP A 57 0.55 8.46 12.92
C ASP A 57 1.20 8.56 11.53
N PHE A 58 1.51 7.41 10.97
CA PHE A 58 1.91 7.24 9.58
C PHE A 58 0.95 6.27 8.90
N CYS A 59 0.45 6.63 7.72
CA CYS A 59 -0.53 5.84 6.99
C CYS A 59 -0.10 5.66 5.54
N VAL A 60 -0.20 4.43 5.04
CA VAL A 60 -0.12 4.11 3.61
C VAL A 60 -1.43 3.45 3.20
N SER A 61 -2.03 3.93 2.11
CA SER A 61 -3.19 3.30 1.50
C SER A 61 -2.90 2.86 0.08
N VAL A 62 -3.40 1.68 -0.31
CA VAL A 62 -3.26 1.13 -1.66
C VAL A 62 -4.65 0.83 -2.21
N SER A 63 -4.96 1.35 -3.40
CA SER A 63 -6.24 1.12 -4.09
C SER A 63 -5.98 0.30 -5.35
N ASP A 64 -6.56 -0.90 -5.43
CA ASP A 64 -6.37 -1.85 -6.53
C ASP A 64 -7.65 -2.69 -6.76
N TYR A 65 -7.86 -3.10 -8.02
CA TYR A 65 -8.88 -4.07 -8.40
C TYR A 65 -8.39 -5.54 -8.27
N ARG A 66 -7.08 -5.74 -8.04
CA ARG A 66 -6.41 -7.04 -7.90
C ARG A 66 -5.86 -7.19 -6.47
N PRO A 67 -6.62 -7.78 -5.53
CA PRO A 67 -6.22 -7.83 -4.12
C PRO A 67 -4.90 -8.58 -3.86
N GLU A 68 -4.48 -9.46 -4.75
CA GLU A 68 -3.25 -10.27 -4.63
C GLU A 68 -1.97 -9.45 -4.81
N LEU A 69 -1.97 -8.48 -5.74
CA LEU A 69 -0.82 -7.59 -5.99
C LEU A 69 -0.52 -6.74 -4.75
N ASN A 70 -1.58 -6.32 -4.05
CA ASN A 70 -1.47 -5.52 -2.83
C ASN A 70 -0.78 -6.27 -1.70
N VAL A 71 -1.04 -7.56 -1.50
CA VAL A 71 -0.37 -8.35 -0.45
C VAL A 71 1.15 -8.25 -0.58
N SER A 72 1.68 -8.20 -1.80
CA SER A 72 3.12 -8.02 -2.04
C SER A 72 3.61 -6.64 -1.61
N ALA A 73 2.86 -5.58 -1.91
CA ALA A 73 3.15 -4.21 -1.48
C ALA A 73 3.16 -4.06 0.05
N LEU A 74 2.17 -4.66 0.74
CA LEU A 74 2.08 -4.61 2.20
C LEU A 74 3.32 -5.25 2.84
N GLY A 75 3.77 -6.40 2.34
CA GLY A 75 4.95 -7.10 2.86
C GLY A 75 6.22 -6.26 2.78
N LEU A 76 6.41 -5.50 1.69
CA LEU A 76 7.56 -4.60 1.54
C LEU A 76 7.56 -3.48 2.59
N LEU A 77 6.39 -2.88 2.84
CA LEU A 77 6.26 -1.81 3.81
C LEU A 77 6.46 -2.30 5.25
N ILE A 78 5.96 -3.49 5.60
CA ILE A 78 6.19 -4.12 6.91
C ILE A 78 7.68 -4.39 7.13
N ASN A 79 8.37 -4.93 6.11
CA ASN A 79 9.82 -5.15 6.18
C ASN A 79 10.59 -3.83 6.37
N ARG A 80 10.07 -2.71 5.85
CA ARG A 80 10.73 -1.41 5.92
C ARG A 80 10.47 -0.65 7.21
N PHE A 81 9.23 -0.63 7.70
CA PHE A 81 8.78 0.20 8.83
C PHE A 81 8.47 -0.60 10.11
N GLY A 82 8.55 -1.93 10.05
CA GLY A 82 8.20 -2.82 11.15
C GLY A 82 6.70 -3.15 11.19
N GLU A 83 6.27 -3.78 12.30
CA GLU A 83 4.87 -4.19 12.46
C GLU A 83 3.92 -2.98 12.55
N PRO A 84 2.84 -2.98 11.77
CA PRO A 84 1.87 -1.91 11.80
C PRO A 84 0.98 -2.01 13.04
N HIS A 85 0.52 -0.85 13.51
CA HIS A 85 -0.48 -0.78 14.58
C HIS A 85 -1.85 -1.26 14.10
N SER A 86 -2.21 -0.98 12.84
CA SER A 86 -3.44 -1.51 12.24
C SER A 86 -3.29 -1.79 10.75
N LEU A 87 -4.02 -2.81 10.30
CA LEU A 87 -4.21 -3.16 8.90
C LEU A 87 -5.72 -3.30 8.65
N ASN A 88 -6.25 -2.50 7.73
CA ASN A 88 -7.66 -2.51 7.38
C ASN A 88 -7.84 -2.67 5.87
N VAL A 89 -8.91 -3.37 5.48
CA VAL A 89 -9.32 -3.50 4.07
C VAL A 89 -10.76 -3.03 3.96
N LYS A 90 -11.04 -2.21 2.95
CA LYS A 90 -12.37 -1.76 2.62
C LYS A 90 -12.58 -1.79 1.12
N GLU A 91 -13.75 -2.25 0.70
CA GLU A 91 -14.22 -1.99 -0.66
C GLU A 91 -14.63 -0.51 -0.79
N SER A 92 -14.35 0.08 -1.93
CA SER A 92 -14.80 1.43 -2.23
C SER A 92 -16.33 1.46 -2.35
N SER A 93 -16.96 2.41 -1.67
CA SER A 93 -18.41 2.63 -1.81
C SER A 93 -18.79 3.26 -3.15
N LEU A 94 -17.82 3.82 -3.88
CA LEU A 94 -18.01 4.42 -5.19
C LEU A 94 -17.74 3.44 -6.33
N ASP A 95 -16.89 2.43 -6.08
CA ASP A 95 -16.53 1.40 -7.06
C ASP A 95 -16.41 0.03 -6.35
N PRO A 96 -17.44 -0.83 -6.42
CA PRO A 96 -17.46 -2.12 -5.72
C PRO A 96 -16.35 -3.10 -6.10
N GLY A 97 -15.62 -2.88 -7.21
CA GLY A 97 -14.47 -3.70 -7.59
C GLY A 97 -13.14 -3.22 -7.00
N LEU A 98 -13.10 -2.00 -6.48
CA LEU A 98 -11.87 -1.39 -5.97
C LEU A 98 -11.69 -1.70 -4.49
N HIS A 99 -10.61 -2.42 -4.19
CA HIS A 99 -10.18 -2.69 -2.83
C HIS A 99 -9.20 -1.63 -2.36
N ILE A 100 -9.46 -1.05 -1.19
CA ILE A 100 -8.58 -0.08 -0.55
C ILE A 100 -8.02 -0.70 0.74
N PHE A 101 -6.71 -0.88 0.75
CA PHE A 101 -5.95 -1.35 1.89
C PHE A 101 -5.37 -0.15 2.63
N TYR A 102 -5.49 -0.12 3.95
CA TYR A 102 -4.93 0.92 4.81
C TYR A 102 -4.01 0.27 5.83
N ILE A 103 -2.77 0.73 5.88
CA ILE A 103 -1.80 0.32 6.89
C ILE A 103 -1.43 1.55 7.71
N THR A 104 -1.48 1.44 9.03
CA THR A 104 -1.07 2.53 9.92
C THR A 104 -0.03 2.09 10.94
N TRP A 105 0.93 2.98 11.21
CA TRP A 105 1.94 2.85 12.26
C TRP A 105 1.82 4.03 13.22
N LYS A 106 2.02 3.76 14.52
CA LYS A 106 2.28 4.82 15.49
C LYS A 106 3.73 5.26 15.34
N ARG A 107 3.95 6.56 15.16
CA ARG A 107 5.31 7.11 15.10
C ARG A 107 5.88 7.17 16.51
N VAL A 108 7.12 6.70 16.64
CA VAL A 108 7.91 6.93 17.84
C VAL A 108 8.75 8.19 17.59
N ILE A 109 8.28 9.33 18.11
CA ILE A 109 9.07 10.57 18.09
C ILE A 109 10.09 10.48 19.24
N HIS A 110 11.38 10.52 18.90
CA HIS A 110 12.49 10.62 19.85
C HIS A 110 12.97 12.06 20.00
#